data_AF-A0AAU3YBU5-F1
#
_entry.id   AF-A0AAU3YBU5-F1
#
_cell.length_a   1.000
_cell.length_b   1.000
_cell.length_c   1.000
_cell.angle_alpha   90.00
_cell.angle_beta   90.00
_cell.angle_gamma   90.00
#
_symmetry.space_group_name_H-M   'P 1'
#
loop_
_entity.id
_entity.type
_entity.pdbx_description
1 polymer ?
#
loop_
_entity_poly.entity_id
_entity_poly.type
_entity_poly.pdbx_seq_one_letter_code
_entity_poly.pdbx_strand_id
1 'polypeptide(L)'
;MNQPLTQHPSATRPAAPSSMASLARHPLALTQDQLLTRAQLVALGCADSTTSHRCRPGGPWQRVLPRVHVLHSGTPTPRQRMRAALLYAGERALLTGPAALSLHNFRAAPRPERLRHIDVLVPYEGVGARGTSFVRVHRTRRMPENFPVAGLGVAEIARAVADAVPGLSCERDVTAVLAEAVQRGFCTPEALLAELGASHRRYAPYVARATAHLAAGVHSPLEADARALIHAYSLPEPLWNPNLHDPLTGAFLARPDAYWPAEGLALEVDSREYHLDPDSWRRTLSHRNRLAGAGLPVLSVTAEDLRGRAEGVAGEIRGALASARCRPAPPILVNPPRRAASSSSRPAGRGGRGPEGRAGSRPRGGR
;
A
#
# COMPACT_ATOMS: atom_id res chain seq x y z
N MET A 1 -11.80 46.35 57.37
CA MET A 1 -10.85 46.62 56.27
C MET A 1 -11.07 45.51 55.24
N ASN A 2 -12.00 45.72 54.31
CA ASN A 2 -12.45 44.73 53.33
C ASN A 2 -11.44 44.65 52.18
N GLN A 3 -10.90 43.46 51.90
CA GLN A 3 -10.19 43.19 50.65
C GLN A 3 -11.19 42.74 49.57
N PRO A 4 -11.03 43.18 48.30
CA PRO A 4 -11.94 42.82 47.23
C PRO A 4 -11.55 41.48 46.58
N LEU A 5 -12.57 40.71 46.21
CA LEU A 5 -12.47 39.49 45.41
C LEU A 5 -11.92 39.81 44.00
N THR A 6 -10.79 39.21 43.67
CA THR A 6 -10.21 39.16 42.33
C THR A 6 -11.13 38.36 41.40
N GLN A 7 -11.74 39.04 40.43
CA GLN A 7 -12.48 38.42 39.34
C GLN A 7 -11.52 37.72 38.38
N HIS A 8 -11.67 36.41 38.20
CA HIS A 8 -11.04 35.69 37.10
C HIS A 8 -11.67 36.09 35.76
N PRO A 9 -10.87 36.36 34.70
CA PRO A 9 -11.42 36.63 33.38
C PRO A 9 -12.07 35.35 32.83
N SER A 10 -13.37 35.43 32.58
CA SER A 10 -14.11 34.40 31.85
C SER A 10 -13.49 34.23 30.46
N ALA A 11 -13.08 33.01 30.13
CA ALA A 11 -12.61 32.67 28.80
C ALA A 11 -13.71 32.96 27.77
N THR A 12 -13.48 33.97 26.94
CA THR A 12 -14.36 34.38 25.85
C THR A 12 -14.56 33.20 24.90
N ARG A 13 -15.78 32.64 24.86
CA ARG A 13 -16.22 31.72 23.80
C ARG A 13 -16.01 32.42 22.44
N PRO A 14 -15.37 31.79 21.44
CA PRO A 14 -15.27 32.39 20.12
C PRO A 14 -16.67 32.65 19.57
N ALA A 15 -16.87 33.85 19.02
CA ALA A 15 -18.13 34.27 18.42
C ALA A 15 -18.53 33.29 17.30
N ALA A 16 -19.80 32.87 17.30
CA ALA A 16 -20.34 32.00 16.26
C ALA A 16 -20.16 32.67 14.89
N PRO A 17 -19.78 31.92 13.84
CA PRO A 17 -19.64 32.47 12.50
C PRO A 17 -20.98 33.03 12.00
N SER A 18 -21.20 34.33 12.14
CA SER A 18 -22.47 35.01 11.80
C SER A 18 -22.76 35.07 10.29
N SER A 19 -21.90 34.50 9.44
CA SER A 19 -22.08 34.46 7.98
C SER A 19 -21.82 33.06 7.43
N MET A 20 -22.74 32.53 6.62
CA MET A 20 -22.63 31.17 6.06
C MET A 20 -21.50 31.01 5.03
N ALA A 21 -21.05 32.11 4.40
CA ALA A 21 -19.82 32.11 3.60
C ALA A 21 -18.56 31.91 4.45
N SER A 22 -18.66 32.08 5.77
CA SER A 22 -17.58 31.77 6.70
C SER A 22 -17.51 30.29 7.10
N LEU A 23 -18.60 29.52 6.98
CA LEU A 23 -18.58 28.08 7.30
C LEU A 23 -17.72 27.26 6.33
N ALA A 24 -17.81 27.54 5.02
CA ALA A 24 -16.95 26.90 4.01
C ALA A 24 -15.46 27.30 4.17
N ARG A 25 -15.21 28.48 4.73
CA ARG A 25 -13.86 28.99 5.06
C ARG A 25 -13.42 28.63 6.48
N HIS A 26 -14.27 27.93 7.25
CA HIS A 26 -13.93 27.55 8.62
C HIS A 26 -12.77 26.54 8.59
N PRO A 27 -11.76 26.66 9.48
CA PRO A 27 -10.61 25.77 9.48
C PRO A 27 -10.99 24.28 9.51
N LEU A 28 -12.02 23.92 10.28
CA LEU A 28 -12.53 22.55 10.34
C LEU A 28 -13.10 22.05 9.00
N ALA A 29 -13.81 22.91 8.26
CA ALA A 29 -14.33 22.54 6.94
C ALA A 29 -13.16 22.36 5.95
N LEU A 30 -12.17 23.24 5.99
CA LEU A 30 -10.98 23.15 5.13
C LEU A 30 -10.16 21.88 5.40
N THR A 31 -9.90 21.55 6.67
CA THR A 31 -9.15 20.33 7.04
C THR A 31 -9.93 19.05 6.78
N GLN A 32 -11.26 19.12 6.76
CA GLN A 32 -12.13 18.00 6.44
C GLN A 32 -12.65 17.99 5.00
N ASP A 33 -11.91 18.52 4.03
CA ASP A 33 -12.28 18.47 2.60
C ASP A 33 -13.72 18.97 2.32
N GLN A 34 -14.15 20.03 3.01
CA GLN A 34 -15.50 20.60 2.97
C GLN A 34 -16.62 19.67 3.50
N LEU A 35 -16.28 18.64 4.28
CA LEU A 35 -17.24 17.75 4.93
C LEU A 35 -17.35 18.03 6.43
N LEU A 36 -18.58 18.11 6.92
CA LEU A 36 -18.88 18.25 8.34
C LEU A 36 -19.95 17.24 8.78
N THR A 37 -19.81 16.72 9.99
CA THR A 37 -20.88 15.94 10.61
C THR A 37 -22.00 16.86 11.10
N ARG A 38 -23.21 16.32 11.27
CA ARG A 38 -24.32 17.04 11.89
C ARG A 38 -23.94 17.59 13.26
N ALA A 39 -23.23 16.80 14.07
CA ALA A 39 -22.78 17.24 15.40
C ALA A 39 -21.81 18.42 15.31
N GLN A 40 -20.88 18.41 14.34
CA GLN A 40 -19.98 19.53 14.09
C GLN A 40 -20.73 20.78 13.61
N LEU A 41 -21.69 20.64 12.71
CA LEU A 41 -22.53 21.76 12.25
C LEU A 41 -23.29 22.41 13.41
N VAL A 42 -23.92 21.61 14.28
CA VAL A 42 -24.62 22.10 15.48
C VAL A 42 -23.65 22.80 16.43
N ALA A 43 -22.46 22.22 16.68
CA ALA A 43 -21.44 22.83 17.52
C ALA A 43 -20.92 24.18 16.97
N LEU A 44 -20.92 24.35 15.64
CA LEU A 44 -20.59 25.61 14.96
C LEU A 44 -21.78 26.59 14.89
N GLY A 45 -22.91 26.28 15.54
CA GLY A 45 -24.10 27.13 15.59
C GLY A 45 -25.03 27.00 14.38
N CYS A 46 -24.82 26.01 13.51
CA CYS A 46 -25.72 25.75 12.38
C CYS A 46 -26.86 24.82 12.81
N ALA A 47 -28.09 25.37 12.88
CA ALA A 47 -29.27 24.61 13.22
C ALA A 47 -29.59 23.51 12.18
N ASP A 48 -30.25 22.43 12.62
CA ASP A 48 -30.65 21.33 11.75
C ASP A 48 -31.62 21.74 10.64
N SER A 49 -32.52 22.68 10.94
CA SER A 49 -33.45 23.25 9.96
C SER A 49 -32.70 23.95 8.83
N THR A 50 -31.67 24.74 9.17
CA THR A 50 -30.78 25.40 8.21
C THR A 50 -30.02 24.39 7.37
N THR A 51 -29.44 23.35 8.00
CA THR A 51 -28.73 22.28 7.28
C THR A 51 -29.66 21.56 6.30
N SER A 52 -30.87 21.20 6.76
CA SER A 52 -31.88 20.51 5.95
C SER A 52 -32.36 21.38 4.78
N HIS A 53 -32.60 22.66 5.02
CA HIS A 53 -33.00 23.62 3.99
C HIS A 53 -31.93 23.75 2.89
N ARG A 54 -30.65 23.84 3.28
CA ARG A 54 -29.53 23.97 2.33
C ARG A 54 -29.22 22.70 1.55
N CYS A 55 -29.64 21.54 2.05
CA CYS A 55 -29.52 20.25 1.38
C CYS A 55 -30.76 19.90 0.51
N ARG A 56 -31.74 20.80 0.38
CA ARG A 56 -32.87 20.61 -0.54
C ARG A 56 -32.39 20.53 -2.00
N PRO A 57 -33.17 19.94 -2.92
CA PRO A 57 -32.85 19.95 -4.34
C PRO A 57 -32.56 21.39 -4.83
N GLY A 58 -31.46 21.57 -5.56
CA GLY A 58 -30.97 22.88 -6.01
C GLY A 58 -30.26 23.71 -4.93
N GLY A 59 -30.18 23.20 -3.70
CA GLY A 59 -29.49 23.84 -2.59
C GLY A 59 -27.96 23.80 -2.73
N PRO A 60 -27.24 24.69 -2.01
CA PRO A 60 -25.80 24.82 -2.14
C PRO A 60 -25.03 23.65 -1.49
N TRP A 61 -25.67 22.81 -0.67
CA TRP A 61 -25.05 21.72 0.08
C TRP A 61 -25.67 20.38 -0.26
N GLN A 62 -24.99 19.30 0.10
CA GLN A 62 -25.51 17.95 -0.09
C GLN A 62 -25.31 17.10 1.16
N ARG A 63 -26.27 16.20 1.42
CA ARG A 63 -26.10 15.13 2.40
C ARG A 63 -25.48 13.91 1.70
N VAL A 64 -24.21 13.64 1.99
CA VAL A 64 -23.44 12.56 1.35
C VAL A 64 -23.73 11.19 1.99
N LEU A 65 -23.82 11.17 3.33
CA LEU A 65 -24.15 10.00 4.14
C LEU A 65 -25.05 10.44 5.31
N PRO A 66 -25.72 9.51 6.01
CA PRO A 66 -26.46 9.88 7.21
C PRO A 66 -25.59 10.65 8.20
N ARG A 67 -26.02 11.86 8.56
CA ARG A 67 -25.32 12.79 9.47
C ARG A 67 -24.00 13.38 8.92
N VAL A 68 -23.66 13.19 7.64
CA VAL A 68 -22.46 13.78 7.02
C VAL A 68 -22.85 14.61 5.80
N HIS A 69 -22.43 15.87 5.78
CA HIS A 69 -22.79 16.84 4.77
C HIS A 69 -21.54 17.43 4.11
N VAL A 70 -21.63 17.71 2.82
CA VAL A 70 -20.61 18.47 2.07
C VAL A 70 -21.15 19.86 1.76
N LEU A 71 -20.29 20.87 1.91
CA LEU A 71 -20.68 22.28 1.85
C LEU A 71 -20.72 22.86 0.42
N HIS A 72 -20.88 22.00 -0.59
CA HIS A 72 -21.05 22.38 -1.99
C HIS A 72 -22.05 21.47 -2.71
N SER A 73 -22.49 21.86 -3.91
CA SER A 73 -23.45 21.14 -4.76
C SER A 73 -22.80 20.34 -5.91
N GLY A 74 -21.47 20.39 -6.06
CA GLY A 74 -20.74 19.55 -7.01
C GLY A 74 -20.65 18.08 -6.58
N THR A 75 -20.31 17.19 -7.51
CA THR A 75 -20.08 15.76 -7.24
C THR A 75 -18.94 15.58 -6.22
N PRO A 76 -19.15 14.85 -5.10
CA PRO A 76 -18.08 14.58 -4.16
C PRO A 76 -16.91 13.84 -4.80
N THR A 77 -15.71 14.38 -4.63
CA THR A 77 -14.47 13.76 -5.12
C THR A 77 -14.21 12.42 -4.45
N PRO A 78 -13.36 11.53 -5.03
CA PRO A 78 -13.02 10.26 -4.38
C PRO A 78 -12.47 10.44 -2.96
N ARG A 79 -11.62 11.45 -2.77
CA ARG A 79 -11.09 11.82 -1.45
C ARG A 79 -12.19 12.22 -0.47
N GLN A 80 -13.15 13.04 -0.90
CA GLN A 80 -14.31 13.40 -0.07
C GLN A 80 -15.17 12.18 0.27
N ARG A 81 -15.38 11.24 -0.66
CA ARG A 81 -16.09 9.99 -0.36
C ARG A 81 -15.36 9.17 0.72
N MET A 82 -14.04 9.07 0.64
CA MET A 82 -13.23 8.39 1.66
C MET A 82 -13.32 9.08 3.03
N ARG A 83 -13.19 10.41 3.07
CA ARG A 83 -13.35 11.17 4.32
C ARG A 83 -14.75 11.07 4.88
N ALA A 84 -15.78 11.15 4.05
CA ALA A 84 -17.17 11.02 4.46
C ALA A 84 -17.41 9.64 5.09
N ALA A 85 -16.82 8.57 4.54
CA ALA A 85 -16.88 7.23 5.10
C ALA A 85 -16.29 7.16 6.51
N LEU A 86 -15.11 7.77 6.75
CA LEU A 86 -14.49 7.83 8.07
C LEU A 86 -15.33 8.64 9.07
N LEU A 87 -15.77 9.84 8.68
CA LEU A 87 -16.64 10.68 9.52
C LEU A 87 -17.96 9.98 9.88
N TYR A 88 -18.51 9.21 8.96
CA TYR A 88 -19.72 8.42 9.18
C TYR A 88 -19.48 7.22 10.11
N ALA A 89 -18.37 6.52 9.91
CA ALA A 89 -18.03 5.28 10.63
C ALA A 89 -17.53 5.54 12.06
N GLY A 90 -16.97 6.72 12.32
CA GLY A 90 -16.54 7.18 13.64
C GLY A 90 -15.01 7.26 13.78
N GLU A 91 -14.55 7.79 14.90
CA GLU A 91 -13.13 8.14 15.13
C GLU A 91 -12.17 6.95 15.12
N ARG A 92 -12.65 5.76 15.48
CA ARG A 92 -11.87 4.52 15.48
C ARG A 92 -11.90 3.79 14.14
N ALA A 93 -12.55 4.34 13.12
CA ALA A 93 -12.65 3.73 11.81
C ALA A 93 -11.37 3.95 11.00
N LEU A 94 -10.99 2.95 10.20
CA LEU A 94 -9.86 3.02 9.29
C LEU A 94 -10.29 2.64 7.88
N LEU A 95 -9.76 3.33 6.86
CA LEU A 95 -9.91 2.91 5.47
C LEU A 95 -9.12 1.62 5.25
N THR A 96 -9.70 0.68 4.51
CA THR A 96 -9.02 -0.56 4.12
C THR A 96 -9.26 -0.86 2.63
N GLY A 97 -8.72 -1.97 2.14
CA GLY A 97 -9.01 -2.47 0.81
C GLY A 97 -8.52 -1.53 -0.30
N PRO A 98 -9.20 -1.52 -1.47
CA PRO A 98 -8.79 -0.73 -2.63
C PRO A 98 -8.69 0.79 -2.36
N ALA A 99 -9.56 1.33 -1.48
CA ALA A 99 -9.52 2.75 -1.13
C ALA A 99 -8.21 3.10 -0.40
N ALA A 100 -7.80 2.28 0.56
CA ALA A 100 -6.51 2.41 1.23
C ALA A 100 -5.35 2.31 0.25
N LEU A 101 -5.32 1.27 -0.59
CA LEU A 101 -4.24 1.06 -1.58
C LEU A 101 -4.11 2.23 -2.57
N SER A 102 -5.24 2.84 -2.97
CA SER A 102 -5.23 4.00 -3.85
C SER A 102 -4.55 5.22 -3.24
N LEU A 103 -4.66 5.44 -1.91
CA LEU A 103 -3.97 6.53 -1.21
C LEU A 103 -2.45 6.34 -1.18
N HIS A 104 -1.97 5.09 -1.29
CA HIS A 104 -0.56 4.74 -1.45
C HIS A 104 -0.11 4.67 -2.92
N ASN A 105 -0.97 5.09 -3.86
CA ASN A 105 -0.73 5.09 -5.30
C ASN A 105 -0.41 3.70 -5.85
N PHE A 106 -1.07 2.64 -5.37
CA PHE A 106 -0.94 1.32 -5.98
C PHE A 106 -1.45 1.33 -7.42
N ARG A 107 -0.63 0.86 -8.35
CA ARG A 107 -0.98 0.77 -9.79
C ARG A 107 -1.84 -0.45 -10.08
N ALA A 108 -1.59 -1.55 -9.38
CA ALA A 108 -2.33 -2.79 -9.49
C ALA A 108 -3.71 -2.74 -8.81
N ALA A 109 -3.95 -1.74 -7.95
CA ALA A 109 -5.24 -1.55 -7.30
C ALA A 109 -6.22 -0.76 -8.20
N PRO A 110 -7.54 -0.98 -8.09
CA PRO A 110 -8.54 -0.17 -8.78
C PRO A 110 -8.38 1.33 -8.47
N ARG A 111 -8.44 2.16 -9.52
CA ARG A 111 -8.38 3.63 -9.39
C ARG A 111 -9.53 4.16 -8.53
N PRO A 112 -9.29 5.22 -7.71
CA PRO A 112 -10.25 5.70 -6.73
C PRO A 112 -11.58 6.19 -7.35
N GLU A 113 -11.56 6.68 -8.59
CA GLU A 113 -12.75 7.12 -9.34
C GLU A 113 -13.67 5.93 -9.70
N ARG A 114 -13.12 4.72 -9.82
CA ARG A 114 -13.86 3.50 -10.19
C ARG A 114 -14.41 2.75 -8.97
N LEU A 115 -14.09 3.20 -7.76
CA LEU A 115 -14.54 2.55 -6.53
C LEU A 115 -16.02 2.79 -6.29
N ARG A 116 -16.82 1.73 -6.50
CA ARG A 116 -18.26 1.73 -6.17
C ARG A 116 -18.49 1.81 -4.67
N HIS A 117 -17.62 1.19 -3.88
CA HIS A 117 -17.69 1.19 -2.42
C HIS A 117 -16.37 1.61 -1.78
N ILE A 118 -16.49 2.15 -0.57
CA ILE A 118 -15.39 2.47 0.33
C ILE A 118 -15.51 1.54 1.54
N ASP A 119 -14.51 0.68 1.70
CA ASP A 119 -14.43 -0.27 2.80
C ASP A 119 -13.77 0.39 4.02
N VAL A 120 -14.44 0.29 5.17
CA VAL A 120 -13.93 0.78 6.46
C VAL A 120 -13.90 -0.34 7.49
N LEU A 121 -12.79 -0.43 8.23
CA LEU A 121 -12.68 -1.28 9.41
C LEU A 121 -13.17 -0.52 10.63
N VAL A 122 -13.98 -1.18 11.45
CA VAL A 122 -14.40 -0.66 12.76
C VAL A 122 -14.24 -1.74 13.82
N PRO A 123 -14.05 -1.36 15.10
CA PRO A 123 -14.04 -2.32 16.21
C PRO A 123 -15.32 -3.16 16.22
N TYR A 124 -15.19 -4.43 16.57
CA TYR A 124 -16.33 -5.36 16.67
C TYR A 124 -17.31 -4.96 17.78
N GLU A 125 -16.79 -4.44 18.88
CA GLU A 125 -17.57 -4.06 20.07
C GLU A 125 -18.24 -2.68 19.90
N GLY A 126 -19.50 -2.58 20.36
CA GLY A 126 -20.26 -1.34 20.43
C GLY A 126 -21.33 -1.13 19.34
N VAL A 127 -22.13 -0.08 19.51
CA VAL A 127 -23.14 0.36 18.53
C VAL A 127 -22.46 1.10 17.38
N GLY A 128 -21.77 0.34 16.53
CA GLY A 128 -21.03 0.87 15.38
C GLY A 128 -21.92 1.21 14.18
N ALA A 129 -21.39 2.02 13.26
CA ALA A 129 -22.04 2.30 11.98
C ALA A 129 -22.41 1.02 11.21
N ARG A 130 -23.43 1.10 10.36
CA ARG A 130 -23.83 0.01 9.47
C ARG A 130 -23.42 0.35 8.04
N GLY A 131 -23.30 -0.66 7.17
CA GLY A 131 -23.13 -0.39 5.75
C GLY A 131 -24.29 0.45 5.22
N THR A 132 -24.01 1.48 4.43
CA THR A 132 -25.02 2.36 3.83
C THR A 132 -24.46 3.06 2.60
N SER A 133 -25.28 3.23 1.57
CA SER A 133 -24.86 3.88 0.31
C SER A 133 -23.58 3.23 -0.23
N PHE A 134 -22.51 4.00 -0.44
CA PHE A 134 -21.22 3.51 -0.89
C PHE A 134 -20.30 3.01 0.24
N VAL A 135 -20.68 3.05 1.52
CA VAL A 135 -19.82 2.62 2.62
C VAL A 135 -20.10 1.16 2.99
N ARG A 136 -19.04 0.34 2.96
CA ARG A 136 -19.06 -1.03 3.48
C ARG A 136 -18.30 -1.08 4.80
N VAL A 137 -19.00 -1.49 5.86
CA VAL A 137 -18.44 -1.53 7.21
C VAL A 137 -18.04 -2.96 7.55
N HIS A 138 -16.75 -3.16 7.82
CA HIS A 138 -16.15 -4.42 8.23
C HIS A 138 -15.83 -4.37 9.72
N ARG A 139 -16.57 -5.15 10.52
CA ARG A 139 -16.30 -5.27 11.96
C ARG A 139 -15.15 -6.25 12.18
N THR A 140 -14.13 -5.86 12.94
CA THR A 140 -12.98 -6.71 13.26
C THR A 140 -12.66 -6.69 14.75
N ARG A 141 -12.22 -7.83 15.27
CA ARG A 141 -11.64 -7.94 16.62
C ARG A 141 -10.13 -7.66 16.61
N ARG A 142 -9.48 -7.82 15.46
CA ARG A 142 -8.07 -7.46 15.21
C ARG A 142 -8.06 -6.13 14.47
N MET A 143 -8.15 -5.03 15.21
CA MET A 143 -8.00 -3.69 14.62
C MET A 143 -6.52 -3.48 14.27
N PRO A 144 -6.19 -3.14 13.02
CA PRO A 144 -4.82 -2.82 12.64
C PRO A 144 -4.40 -1.47 13.22
N GLU A 145 -3.09 -1.20 13.20
CA GLU A 145 -2.56 0.12 13.51
C GLU A 145 -3.05 1.17 12.48
N ASN A 146 -3.20 2.41 12.94
CA ASN A 146 -3.64 3.53 12.13
C ASN A 146 -2.43 4.23 11.47
N PHE A 147 -2.37 4.16 10.14
CA PHE A 147 -1.37 4.85 9.33
C PHE A 147 -2.04 6.03 8.61
N PRO A 148 -1.91 7.27 9.11
CA PRO A 148 -2.54 8.42 8.48
C PRO A 148 -1.86 8.75 7.14
N VAL A 149 -2.63 8.72 6.05
CA VAL A 149 -2.17 9.09 4.70
C VAL A 149 -2.99 10.27 4.22
N ALA A 150 -2.30 11.38 3.91
CA ALA A 150 -2.94 12.64 3.52
C ALA A 150 -4.08 13.05 4.48
N GLY A 151 -3.91 12.84 5.78
CA GLY A 151 -4.91 13.18 6.81
C GLY A 151 -6.15 12.30 6.85
N LEU A 152 -6.10 11.09 6.29
CA LEU A 152 -7.13 10.05 6.40
C LEU A 152 -6.54 8.86 7.16
N GLY A 153 -7.28 8.27 8.10
CA GLY A 153 -6.83 7.07 8.81
C GLY A 153 -6.93 5.84 7.92
N VAL A 154 -5.82 5.12 7.76
CA VAL A 154 -5.70 3.96 6.86
C VAL A 154 -5.16 2.77 7.66
N ALA A 155 -5.67 1.59 7.36
CA ALA A 155 -5.12 0.34 7.87
C ALA A 155 -3.70 0.09 7.33
N GLU A 156 -2.91 -0.66 8.08
CA GLU A 156 -1.63 -1.19 7.59
C GLU A 156 -1.75 -1.84 6.20
N ILE A 157 -0.74 -1.66 5.34
CA ILE A 157 -0.79 -2.14 3.95
C ILE A 157 -1.06 -3.63 3.84
N ALA A 158 -0.44 -4.47 4.67
CA ALA A 158 -0.70 -5.91 4.65
C ALA A 158 -2.18 -6.22 4.87
N ARG A 159 -2.83 -5.48 5.78
CA ARG A 159 -4.27 -5.58 6.03
C ARG A 159 -5.10 -5.05 4.87
N ALA A 160 -4.75 -3.87 4.35
CA ALA A 160 -5.45 -3.26 3.23
C ALA A 160 -5.40 -4.15 1.97
N VAL A 161 -4.27 -4.79 1.69
CA VAL A 161 -4.13 -5.77 0.62
C VAL A 161 -5.03 -6.98 0.87
N ALA A 162 -4.99 -7.57 2.07
CA ALA A 162 -5.83 -8.72 2.40
C ALA A 162 -7.33 -8.42 2.26
N ASP A 163 -7.76 -7.22 2.62
CA ASP A 163 -9.16 -6.78 2.49
C ASP A 163 -9.53 -6.42 1.02
N ALA A 164 -8.55 -6.16 0.15
CA ALA A 164 -8.78 -5.92 -1.28
C ALA A 164 -8.96 -7.20 -2.10
N VAL A 165 -8.30 -8.29 -1.71
CA VAL A 165 -8.29 -9.58 -2.44
C VAL A 165 -9.69 -10.10 -2.83
N PRO A 166 -10.73 -10.06 -1.97
CA PRO A 166 -12.08 -10.53 -2.34
C PRO A 166 -12.72 -9.76 -3.51
N GLY A 167 -12.26 -8.54 -3.80
CA GLY A 167 -12.72 -7.74 -4.94
C GLY A 167 -11.97 -8.02 -6.24
N LEU A 168 -10.94 -8.87 -6.22
CA LEU A 168 -10.13 -9.23 -7.38
C LEU A 168 -10.60 -10.58 -7.95
N SER A 169 -10.80 -10.64 -9.26
CA SER A 169 -11.45 -11.77 -9.93
C SER A 169 -10.48 -12.76 -10.56
N CYS A 170 -9.19 -12.45 -10.66
CA CYS A 170 -8.21 -13.32 -11.29
C CYS A 170 -6.88 -13.36 -10.52
N GLU A 171 -6.15 -14.46 -10.69
CA GLU A 171 -4.81 -14.65 -10.11
C GLU A 171 -3.86 -13.53 -10.50
N ARG A 172 -3.92 -13.08 -11.75
CA ARG A 172 -3.03 -12.03 -12.28
C ARG A 172 -3.14 -10.75 -11.46
N ASP A 173 -4.35 -10.30 -11.17
CA ASP A 173 -4.60 -9.08 -10.38
C ASP A 173 -4.19 -9.26 -8.92
N VAL A 174 -4.46 -10.44 -8.34
CA VAL A 174 -4.02 -10.75 -6.97
C VAL A 174 -2.49 -10.73 -6.90
N THR A 175 -1.80 -11.44 -7.78
CA THR A 175 -0.34 -11.45 -7.86
C THR A 175 0.22 -10.04 -8.04
N ALA A 176 -0.39 -9.22 -8.89
CA ALA A 176 0.04 -7.83 -9.11
C ALA A 176 -0.03 -6.99 -7.83
N VAL A 177 -1.15 -7.06 -7.09
CA VAL A 177 -1.31 -6.30 -5.84
C VAL A 177 -0.38 -6.81 -4.74
N LEU A 178 -0.24 -8.14 -4.60
CA LEU A 178 0.67 -8.74 -3.61
C LEU A 178 2.13 -8.36 -3.88
N ALA A 179 2.57 -8.50 -5.13
CA ALA A 179 3.93 -8.22 -5.53
C ALA A 179 4.27 -6.73 -5.43
N GLU A 180 3.37 -5.84 -5.85
CA GLU A 180 3.58 -4.39 -5.74
C GLU A 180 3.78 -3.96 -4.28
N ALA A 181 3.05 -4.56 -3.33
CA ALA A 181 3.19 -4.25 -1.91
C ALA A 181 4.59 -4.57 -1.37
N VAL A 182 5.14 -5.71 -1.77
CA VAL A 182 6.48 -6.16 -1.35
C VAL A 182 7.58 -5.41 -2.09
N GLN A 183 7.48 -5.28 -3.42
CA GLN A 183 8.50 -4.60 -4.24
C GLN A 183 8.71 -3.14 -3.81
N ARG A 184 7.63 -2.45 -3.44
CA ARG A 184 7.68 -1.06 -2.98
C ARG A 184 8.07 -0.93 -1.50
N GLY A 185 8.33 -2.05 -0.82
CA GLY A 185 8.80 -2.08 0.56
C GLY A 185 7.73 -1.71 1.60
N PHE A 186 6.44 -1.81 1.27
CA PHE A 186 5.37 -1.51 2.21
C PHE A 186 5.18 -2.59 3.27
N CYS A 187 5.49 -3.84 2.94
CA CYS A 187 5.47 -4.97 3.86
C CYS A 187 6.42 -6.07 3.38
N THR A 188 6.79 -6.98 4.28
CA THR A 188 7.57 -8.17 3.90
C THR A 188 6.63 -9.26 3.35
N PRO A 189 7.14 -10.21 2.54
CA PRO A 189 6.35 -11.37 2.10
C PRO A 189 5.74 -12.14 3.28
N GLU A 190 6.50 -12.33 4.36
CA GLU A 190 6.07 -13.09 5.53
C GLU A 190 4.92 -12.39 6.27
N ALA A 191 5.01 -11.07 6.46
CA ALA A 191 3.96 -10.28 7.10
C ALA A 191 2.67 -10.31 6.27
N LEU A 192 2.78 -10.16 4.94
CA LEU A 192 1.63 -10.20 4.05
C LEU A 192 0.97 -11.59 4.02
N LEU A 193 1.77 -12.64 3.96
CA LEU A 193 1.29 -14.02 4.05
C LEU A 193 0.61 -14.27 5.40
N ALA A 194 1.19 -13.84 6.51
CA ALA A 194 0.59 -13.98 7.84
C ALA A 194 -0.79 -13.31 7.91
N GLU A 195 -0.92 -12.09 7.41
CA GLU A 195 -2.19 -11.35 7.42
C GLU A 195 -3.25 -11.99 6.51
N LEU A 196 -2.88 -12.49 5.32
CA LEU A 196 -3.79 -13.24 4.45
C LEU A 196 -4.30 -14.54 5.09
N GLY A 197 -3.42 -15.23 5.83
CA GLY A 197 -3.80 -16.42 6.60
C GLY A 197 -4.76 -16.08 7.73
N ALA A 198 -4.42 -15.06 8.52
CA ALA A 198 -5.19 -14.63 9.68
C ALA A 198 -6.53 -13.96 9.32
N SER A 199 -6.70 -13.54 8.07
CA SER A 199 -7.96 -13.03 7.51
C SER A 199 -8.76 -14.09 6.76
N HIS A 200 -8.31 -15.36 6.78
CA HIS A 200 -9.03 -16.48 6.17
C HIS A 200 -9.32 -16.26 4.67
N ARG A 201 -8.44 -15.53 3.97
CA ARG A 201 -8.62 -15.16 2.55
C ARG A 201 -7.96 -16.13 1.57
N ARG A 202 -7.27 -17.15 2.07
CA ARG A 202 -6.52 -18.13 1.27
C ARG A 202 -7.37 -19.22 0.63
N TYR A 203 -8.66 -19.31 0.92
CA TYR A 203 -9.50 -20.44 0.50
C TYR A 203 -9.79 -20.48 -1.01
N ALA A 204 -9.67 -19.36 -1.71
CA ALA A 204 -9.85 -19.33 -3.14
C ALA A 204 -8.58 -19.86 -3.86
N PRO A 205 -8.69 -20.83 -4.79
CA PRO A 205 -7.53 -21.44 -5.46
C PRO A 205 -6.60 -20.43 -6.15
N TYR A 206 -7.16 -19.38 -6.76
CA TYR A 206 -6.36 -18.34 -7.41
C TYR A 206 -5.57 -17.48 -6.42
N VAL A 207 -6.07 -17.30 -5.19
CA VAL A 207 -5.33 -16.62 -4.11
C VAL A 207 -4.22 -17.52 -3.59
N ALA A 208 -4.50 -18.82 -3.43
CA ALA A 208 -3.49 -19.79 -3.02
C ALA A 208 -2.29 -19.81 -3.99
N ARG A 209 -2.54 -19.84 -5.30
CA ARG A 209 -1.48 -19.77 -6.33
C ARG A 209 -0.70 -18.46 -6.27
N ALA A 210 -1.39 -17.31 -6.18
CA ALA A 210 -0.73 -16.02 -6.01
C ALA A 210 0.15 -15.95 -4.75
N THR A 211 -0.30 -16.53 -3.62
CA THR A 211 0.52 -16.62 -2.41
C THR A 211 1.71 -17.56 -2.55
N ALA A 212 1.59 -18.64 -3.35
CA ALA A 212 2.69 -19.53 -3.65
C ALA A 212 3.76 -18.85 -4.52
N HIS A 213 3.35 -18.02 -5.48
CA HIS A 213 4.26 -17.18 -6.26
C HIS A 213 5.01 -16.20 -5.37
N LEU A 214 4.30 -15.48 -4.50
CA LEU A 214 4.91 -14.57 -3.55
C LEU A 214 5.94 -15.28 -2.64
N ALA A 215 5.59 -16.48 -2.14
CA ALA A 215 6.50 -17.28 -1.31
C ALA A 215 7.75 -17.76 -2.07
N ALA A 216 7.65 -17.94 -3.39
CA ALA A 216 8.77 -18.31 -4.25
C ALA A 216 9.67 -17.11 -4.61
N GLY A 217 9.30 -15.87 -4.28
CA GLY A 217 10.05 -14.67 -4.64
C GLY A 217 9.68 -14.09 -6.00
N VAL A 218 8.51 -14.47 -6.54
CA VAL A 218 7.95 -13.88 -7.76
C VAL A 218 7.44 -12.47 -7.47
N HIS A 219 7.82 -11.55 -8.33
CA HIS A 219 7.60 -10.12 -8.15
C HIS A 219 6.75 -9.48 -9.26
N SER A 220 6.25 -10.23 -10.22
CA SER A 220 5.29 -9.72 -11.19
C SER A 220 4.33 -10.81 -11.70
N PRO A 221 3.19 -10.43 -12.30
CA PRO A 221 2.30 -11.41 -12.91
C PRO A 221 2.94 -12.13 -14.11
N LEU A 222 3.88 -11.50 -14.81
CA LEU A 222 4.59 -12.14 -15.93
C LEU A 222 5.55 -13.22 -15.44
N GLU A 223 6.28 -12.94 -14.37
CA GLU A 223 7.09 -13.95 -13.69
C GLU A 223 6.23 -15.10 -13.15
N ALA A 224 5.01 -14.82 -12.65
CA ALA A 224 4.07 -15.86 -12.26
C ALA A 224 3.61 -16.72 -13.45
N ASP A 225 3.38 -16.12 -14.62
CA ASP A 225 3.07 -16.84 -15.86
C ASP A 225 4.26 -17.76 -16.25
N ALA A 226 5.50 -17.25 -16.17
CA ALA A 226 6.71 -18.02 -16.45
C ALA A 226 6.90 -19.18 -15.46
N ARG A 227 6.65 -18.95 -14.16
CA ARG A 227 6.71 -19.99 -13.13
C ARG A 227 5.67 -21.07 -13.35
N ALA A 228 4.45 -20.69 -13.72
CA ALA A 228 3.40 -21.64 -14.05
C ALA A 228 3.79 -22.52 -15.26
N LEU A 229 4.43 -21.94 -16.29
CA LEU A 229 4.97 -22.68 -17.43
C LEU A 229 6.08 -23.65 -17.00
N ILE A 230 7.05 -23.19 -16.21
CA ILE A 230 8.15 -24.04 -15.69
C ILE A 230 7.59 -25.28 -14.98
N HIS A 231 6.60 -25.10 -14.10
CA HIS A 231 5.94 -26.22 -13.44
C HIS A 231 5.14 -27.11 -14.41
N ALA A 232 4.37 -26.52 -15.33
CA ALA A 232 3.54 -27.27 -16.27
C ALA A 232 4.36 -28.21 -17.18
N TYR A 233 5.57 -27.80 -17.56
CA TYR A 233 6.47 -28.60 -18.40
C TYR A 233 7.54 -29.37 -17.62
N SER A 234 7.40 -29.48 -16.29
CA SER A 234 8.31 -30.22 -15.39
C SER A 234 9.78 -29.79 -15.55
N LEU A 235 10.01 -28.50 -15.77
CA LEU A 235 11.36 -27.94 -15.80
C LEU A 235 11.88 -27.75 -14.35
N PRO A 236 13.21 -27.76 -14.11
CA PRO A 236 13.75 -27.51 -12.78
C PRO A 236 13.27 -26.16 -12.23
N GLU A 237 13.00 -26.06 -10.92
CA GLU A 237 12.60 -24.78 -10.30
C GLU A 237 13.81 -23.84 -10.20
N PRO A 238 13.75 -22.62 -10.75
CA PRO A 238 14.80 -21.62 -10.56
C PRO A 238 14.67 -20.92 -9.21
N LEU A 239 15.72 -20.18 -8.85
CA LEU A 239 15.60 -19.11 -7.86
C LEU A 239 15.00 -17.88 -8.55
N TRP A 240 13.92 -17.33 -7.99
CA TRP A 240 13.29 -16.11 -8.49
C TRP A 240 13.91 -14.86 -7.86
N ASN A 241 14.15 -13.84 -8.67
CA ASN A 241 14.72 -12.56 -8.27
C ASN A 241 15.98 -12.64 -7.35
N PRO A 242 16.95 -13.57 -7.54
CA PRO A 242 18.11 -13.65 -6.68
C PRO A 242 19.09 -12.50 -6.98
N ASN A 243 19.73 -11.97 -5.94
CA ASN A 243 20.85 -11.05 -6.14
C ASN A 243 22.10 -11.86 -6.47
N LEU A 244 22.68 -11.60 -7.63
CA LEU A 244 23.92 -12.19 -8.08
C LEU A 244 25.07 -11.24 -7.79
N HIS A 245 26.13 -11.78 -7.19
CA HIS A 245 27.32 -11.03 -6.82
C HIS A 245 28.57 -11.69 -7.39
N ASP A 246 29.54 -10.85 -7.73
CA ASP A 246 30.88 -11.29 -8.09
C ASP A 246 31.54 -11.89 -6.83
N PRO A 247 32.05 -13.13 -6.88
CA PRO A 247 32.58 -13.80 -5.71
C PRO A 247 33.93 -13.26 -5.26
N LEU A 248 34.69 -12.61 -6.15
CA LEU A 248 36.03 -12.09 -5.85
C LEU A 248 35.95 -10.71 -5.18
N THR A 249 35.04 -9.87 -5.67
CA THR A 249 34.90 -8.47 -5.24
C THR A 249 33.71 -8.25 -4.31
N GLY A 250 32.74 -9.16 -4.29
CA GLY A 250 31.45 -8.99 -3.62
C GLY A 250 30.50 -8.01 -4.34
N ALA A 251 30.91 -7.46 -5.49
CA ALA A 251 30.14 -6.45 -6.21
C ALA A 251 28.81 -7.02 -6.72
N PHE A 252 27.73 -6.24 -6.64
CA PHE A 252 26.45 -6.61 -7.22
C PHE A 252 26.54 -6.65 -8.75
N LEU A 253 26.23 -7.80 -9.34
CA LEU A 253 26.23 -8.00 -10.78
C LEU A 253 24.86 -7.63 -11.37
N ALA A 254 23.84 -8.37 -10.93
CA ALA A 254 22.50 -8.35 -11.50
C ALA A 254 21.49 -9.02 -10.57
N ARG A 255 20.21 -8.81 -10.88
CA ARG A 255 19.07 -9.52 -10.30
C ARG A 255 18.17 -9.97 -11.47
N PRO A 256 18.42 -11.15 -12.06
CA PRO A 256 17.55 -11.67 -13.12
C PRO A 256 16.19 -12.06 -12.55
N ASP A 257 15.18 -12.18 -13.41
CA ASP A 257 13.84 -12.63 -12.99
C ASP A 257 13.87 -14.06 -12.44
N ALA A 258 14.60 -14.95 -13.10
CA ALA A 258 14.86 -16.32 -12.64
C ALA A 258 16.30 -16.76 -12.93
N TYR A 259 16.84 -17.63 -12.08
CA TYR A 259 18.20 -18.14 -12.21
C TYR A 259 18.30 -19.61 -11.76
N TRP A 260 18.93 -20.45 -12.57
CA TRP A 260 19.28 -21.83 -12.24
C TRP A 260 20.75 -21.92 -11.80
N PRO A 261 21.05 -22.05 -10.50
CA PRO A 261 22.43 -21.98 -10.02
C PRO A 261 23.32 -23.12 -10.47
N ALA A 262 22.77 -24.33 -10.62
CA ALA A 262 23.54 -25.50 -11.03
C ALA A 262 23.99 -25.39 -12.50
N GLU A 263 23.15 -24.78 -13.34
CA GLU A 263 23.41 -24.56 -14.76
C GLU A 263 24.05 -23.19 -15.05
N GLY A 264 24.00 -22.23 -14.13
CA GLY A 264 24.43 -20.86 -14.38
C GLY A 264 23.57 -20.13 -15.41
N LEU A 265 22.30 -20.50 -15.57
CA LEU A 265 21.39 -19.92 -16.57
C LEU A 265 20.48 -18.86 -15.94
N ALA A 266 20.46 -17.66 -16.52
CA ALA A 266 19.50 -16.62 -16.18
C ALA A 266 18.34 -16.58 -17.19
N LEU A 267 17.15 -16.24 -16.70
CA LEU A 267 15.94 -15.99 -17.48
C LEU A 267 15.46 -14.56 -17.19
N GLU A 268 15.15 -13.83 -18.26
CA GLU A 268 14.48 -12.52 -18.23
C GLU A 268 13.09 -12.64 -18.85
N VAL A 269 12.08 -12.12 -18.17
CA VAL A 269 10.69 -12.11 -18.61
C VAL A 269 10.30 -10.69 -19.03
N ASP A 270 10.50 -10.40 -20.31
CA ASP A 270 10.30 -9.06 -20.85
C ASP A 270 8.82 -8.77 -21.12
N SER A 271 8.41 -7.53 -20.79
CA SER A 271 7.13 -6.98 -21.20
C SER A 271 7.35 -6.01 -22.37
N ARG A 272 6.91 -6.41 -23.57
CA ARG A 272 7.05 -5.62 -24.80
C ARG A 272 6.48 -4.19 -24.67
N GLU A 273 5.46 -4.00 -23.83
CA GLU A 273 4.82 -2.69 -23.54
C GLU A 273 5.72 -1.69 -22.78
N TYR A 274 6.84 -2.11 -22.18
CA TYR A 274 7.75 -1.22 -21.44
C TYR A 274 8.99 -0.80 -22.22
N HIS A 275 9.15 -1.26 -23.48
CA HIS A 275 10.31 -0.93 -24.32
C HIS A 275 10.06 0.19 -25.35
N LEU A 276 8.91 0.86 -25.29
CA LEU A 276 8.66 2.05 -26.14
C LEU A 276 9.45 3.29 -25.70
N ASP A 277 10.02 3.26 -24.49
CA ASP A 277 10.91 4.29 -23.97
C ASP A 277 12.39 3.94 -24.24
N PRO A 278 13.16 4.79 -24.96
CA PRO A 278 14.57 4.54 -25.26
C PRO A 278 15.44 4.28 -24.03
N ASP A 279 15.13 4.89 -22.88
CA ASP A 279 15.92 4.71 -21.66
C ASP A 279 15.64 3.37 -20.97
N SER A 280 14.42 2.86 -21.09
CA SER A 280 14.06 1.52 -20.63
C SER A 280 14.75 0.44 -21.46
N TRP A 281 14.81 0.61 -22.79
CA TRP A 281 15.59 -0.26 -23.68
C TRP A 281 17.09 -0.28 -23.35
N ARG A 282 17.72 0.89 -23.15
CA ARG A 282 19.15 0.98 -22.78
C ARG A 282 19.45 0.27 -21.46
N ARG A 283 18.54 0.38 -20.47
CA ARG A 283 18.68 -0.30 -19.18
C ARG A 283 18.66 -1.82 -19.33
N THR A 284 17.73 -2.36 -20.13
CA THR A 284 17.67 -3.80 -20.42
C THR A 284 18.93 -4.29 -21.14
N LEU A 285 19.42 -3.56 -22.14
CA LEU A 285 20.65 -3.93 -22.84
C LEU A 285 21.87 -3.90 -21.91
N SER A 286 22.00 -2.86 -21.08
CA SER A 286 23.07 -2.75 -20.08
C SER A 286 22.99 -3.88 -19.04
N HIS A 287 21.79 -4.28 -18.62
CA HIS A 287 21.58 -5.42 -17.73
C HIS A 287 22.10 -6.72 -18.34
N ARG A 288 21.69 -7.02 -19.58
CA ARG A 288 22.14 -8.22 -20.31
C ARG A 288 23.64 -8.23 -20.53
N ASN A 289 24.23 -7.09 -20.88
CA ASN A 289 25.67 -6.98 -21.09
C ASN A 289 26.46 -7.26 -19.80
N ARG A 290 25.93 -6.88 -18.62
CA ARG A 290 26.57 -7.22 -17.33
C ARG A 290 26.54 -8.71 -17.04
N LEU A 291 25.39 -9.36 -17.26
CA LEU A 291 25.28 -10.82 -17.12
C LEU A 291 26.21 -11.55 -18.11
N ALA A 292 26.21 -11.13 -19.38
CA ALA A 292 27.09 -11.70 -20.40
C ALA A 292 28.58 -11.49 -20.08
N GLY A 293 28.96 -10.30 -19.59
CA GLY A 293 30.32 -10.00 -19.14
C GLY A 293 30.79 -10.85 -17.95
N ALA A 294 29.85 -11.33 -17.13
CA ALA A 294 30.11 -12.29 -16.05
C ALA A 294 30.09 -13.76 -16.53
N GLY A 295 29.98 -14.01 -17.84
CA GLY A 295 29.92 -15.34 -18.42
C GLY A 295 28.57 -16.05 -18.24
N LEU A 296 27.52 -15.33 -17.85
CA LEU A 296 26.20 -15.89 -17.61
C LEU A 296 25.35 -15.88 -18.89
N PRO A 297 24.94 -17.06 -19.42
CA PRO A 297 23.94 -17.10 -20.48
C PRO A 297 22.59 -16.57 -19.97
N VAL A 298 21.94 -15.75 -20.80
CA VAL A 298 20.64 -15.15 -20.52
C VAL A 298 19.66 -15.56 -21.62
N LEU A 299 18.60 -16.28 -21.24
CA LEU A 299 17.44 -16.52 -22.08
C LEU A 299 16.40 -15.43 -21.81
N SER A 300 15.76 -14.92 -22.86
CA SER A 300 14.69 -13.92 -22.71
C SER A 300 13.42 -14.42 -23.34
N VAL A 301 12.31 -14.26 -22.63
CA VAL A 301 10.99 -14.67 -23.06
C VAL A 301 10.03 -13.50 -22.86
N THR A 302 9.11 -13.30 -23.79
CA THR A 302 8.11 -12.23 -23.67
C THR A 302 6.79 -12.76 -23.14
N ALA A 303 5.95 -11.85 -22.64
CA ALA A 303 4.57 -12.20 -22.28
C ALA A 303 3.76 -12.82 -23.44
N GLU A 304 4.04 -12.40 -24.68
CA GLU A 304 3.41 -12.95 -25.88
C GLU A 304 3.87 -14.39 -26.11
N ASP A 305 5.16 -14.65 -25.89
CA ASP A 305 5.73 -15.99 -26.01
C ASP A 305 5.14 -16.97 -25.00
N LEU A 306 5.06 -16.56 -23.73
CA LEU A 306 4.52 -17.37 -22.65
C LEU A 306 3.06 -17.78 -22.91
N ARG A 307 2.27 -16.95 -23.60
CA ARG A 307 0.87 -17.23 -23.91
C ARG A 307 0.68 -17.95 -25.25
N GLY A 308 1.45 -17.57 -26.27
CA GLY A 308 1.26 -17.99 -27.66
C GLY A 308 2.08 -19.21 -28.07
N ARG A 309 3.21 -19.47 -27.41
CA ARG A 309 4.15 -20.56 -27.77
C ARG A 309 4.74 -21.26 -26.55
N ALA A 310 3.91 -21.54 -25.55
CA ALA A 310 4.34 -22.10 -24.26
C ALA A 310 5.22 -23.37 -24.39
N GLU A 311 4.86 -24.30 -25.28
CA GLU A 311 5.66 -25.51 -25.54
C GLU A 311 7.02 -25.18 -26.17
N GLY A 312 7.04 -24.25 -27.12
CA GLY A 312 8.28 -23.77 -27.75
C GLY A 312 9.21 -23.10 -26.74
N VAL A 313 8.67 -22.23 -25.88
CA VAL A 313 9.42 -21.61 -24.77
C VAL A 313 9.99 -22.68 -23.83
N ALA A 314 9.19 -23.68 -23.45
CA ALA A 314 9.67 -24.76 -22.60
C ALA A 314 10.80 -25.57 -23.27
N GLY A 315 10.71 -25.80 -24.58
CA GLY A 315 11.77 -26.40 -25.39
C GLY A 315 13.05 -25.57 -25.41
N GLU A 316 12.94 -24.26 -25.58
CA GLU A 316 14.07 -23.31 -25.53
C GLU A 316 14.74 -23.30 -24.15
N ILE A 317 13.95 -23.25 -23.07
CA ILE A 317 14.49 -23.32 -21.70
C ILE A 317 15.23 -24.65 -21.49
N ARG A 318 14.63 -25.78 -21.92
CA ARG A 318 15.26 -27.11 -21.80
C ARG A 318 16.58 -27.19 -22.57
N GLY A 319 16.60 -26.68 -23.80
CA GLY A 319 17.80 -26.61 -24.63
C GLY A 319 18.89 -25.73 -24.01
N ALA A 320 18.51 -24.57 -23.48
CA ALA A 320 19.43 -23.66 -22.79
C ALA A 320 20.02 -24.29 -21.53
N LEU A 321 19.20 -24.96 -20.69
CA LEU A 321 19.65 -25.70 -19.52
C LEU A 321 20.63 -26.81 -19.90
N ALA A 322 20.30 -27.61 -20.92
CA ALA A 322 21.19 -28.68 -21.40
C ALA A 322 22.53 -28.12 -21.93
N SER A 323 22.49 -27.03 -22.69
CA SER A 323 23.70 -26.38 -23.21
C SER A 323 24.55 -25.77 -22.10
N ALA A 324 23.93 -25.22 -21.06
CA ALA A 324 24.63 -24.55 -19.97
C ALA A 324 25.38 -25.58 -19.09
N ARG A 325 24.83 -26.79 -18.91
CA ARG A 325 25.50 -27.91 -18.20
C ARG A 325 26.81 -28.36 -18.85
N CYS A 326 26.98 -28.13 -20.15
CA CYS A 326 28.21 -28.48 -20.87
C CYS A 326 29.34 -27.45 -20.66
N ARG A 327 29.10 -26.38 -19.90
CA ARG A 327 30.07 -25.32 -19.62
C ARG A 327 30.40 -25.32 -18.13
N PRO A 328 31.62 -24.92 -17.73
CA PRO A 328 31.91 -24.63 -16.33
C PRO A 328 30.98 -23.52 -15.86
N ALA A 329 30.19 -23.77 -14.81
CA ALA A 329 29.36 -22.72 -14.21
C ALA A 329 30.28 -21.59 -13.69
N PRO A 330 30.06 -20.33 -14.09
CA PRO A 330 30.85 -19.23 -13.57
C PRO A 330 30.66 -19.15 -12.05
N PRO A 331 31.71 -18.85 -11.27
CA PRO A 331 31.56 -18.72 -9.83
C PRO A 331 30.72 -17.46 -9.57
N ILE A 332 29.50 -17.64 -9.09
CA ILE A 332 28.57 -16.55 -8.77
C ILE A 332 28.13 -16.74 -7.32
N LEU A 333 28.27 -15.69 -6.52
CA LEU A 333 27.69 -15.67 -5.19
C LEU A 333 26.20 -15.33 -5.31
N VAL A 334 25.36 -16.28 -4.90
CA VAL A 334 23.90 -16.16 -5.01
C VAL A 334 23.31 -15.86 -3.65
N ASN A 335 22.67 -14.70 -3.53
CA ASN A 335 21.84 -14.37 -2.38
C ASN A 335 20.38 -14.45 -2.81
N PRO A 336 19.58 -15.41 -2.29
CA PRO A 336 18.15 -15.42 -2.56
C PRO A 336 17.53 -14.08 -2.12
N PRO A 337 16.38 -13.65 -2.73
CA PRO A 337 15.73 -12.42 -2.35
C PRO A 337 15.56 -12.38 -0.83
N ARG A 338 16.03 -11.28 -0.23
CA ARG A 338 16.23 -11.11 1.20
C ARG A 338 14.98 -11.59 1.96
N ARG A 339 15.09 -12.70 2.72
CA ARG A 339 14.22 -12.92 3.88
C ARG A 339 14.44 -11.71 4.77
N ALA A 340 13.44 -10.86 4.93
CA ALA A 340 13.58 -9.71 5.81
C ALA A 340 13.81 -10.27 7.22
N ALA A 341 15.04 -10.10 7.73
CA ALA A 341 15.28 -10.27 9.16
C ALA A 341 14.25 -9.38 9.87
N SER A 342 13.54 -9.95 10.84
CA SER A 342 12.59 -9.24 11.69
C SER A 342 13.32 -8.10 12.41
N SER A 343 13.39 -6.94 11.76
CA SER A 343 13.96 -5.75 12.37
C SER A 343 12.92 -5.21 13.35
N SER A 344 13.17 -5.43 14.63
CA SER A 344 12.53 -4.68 15.70
C SER A 344 12.68 -3.19 15.38
N SER A 345 11.55 -2.52 15.25
CA SER A 345 11.44 -1.10 14.97
C SER A 345 12.08 -0.32 16.13
N ARG A 346 13.23 0.30 15.88
CA ARG A 346 13.69 1.46 16.64
C ARG A 346 13.30 2.71 15.84
N PRO A 347 12.53 3.66 16.38
CA PRO A 347 12.23 4.89 15.68
C PRO A 347 13.48 5.78 15.65
N ALA A 348 13.87 6.21 14.44
CA ALA A 348 14.86 7.23 14.22
C ALA A 348 14.29 8.60 14.62
N GLY A 349 15.16 9.42 15.23
CA GLY A 349 14.79 10.58 16.03
C GLY A 349 14.31 11.82 15.28
N ARG A 350 13.66 12.70 16.03
CA ARG A 350 13.60 14.14 15.75
C ARG A 350 14.58 14.86 16.67
N GLY A 351 15.61 15.48 16.10
CA GLY A 351 16.21 16.71 16.66
C GLY A 351 15.44 17.92 16.10
N GLY A 352 15.41 19.10 16.70
CA GLY A 352 15.92 19.62 17.95
C GLY A 352 15.48 21.08 18.06
N ARG A 353 15.71 21.72 19.21
CA ARG A 353 16.01 23.15 19.39
C ARG A 353 16.30 23.39 20.88
N GLY A 354 17.49 23.90 21.19
CA GLY A 354 17.80 24.55 22.48
C GLY A 354 17.18 25.96 22.56
N PRO A 355 17.60 26.87 23.47
CA PRO A 355 18.94 26.96 24.07
C PRO A 355 18.99 27.33 25.59
N GLU A 356 20.22 27.47 26.11
CA GLU A 356 20.65 28.23 27.31
C GLU A 356 20.19 27.70 28.69
N GLY A 357 20.97 27.73 29.78
CA GLY A 357 22.22 28.41 30.09
C GLY A 357 22.90 27.83 31.34
N ARG A 358 24.04 28.46 31.64
CA ARG A 358 25.16 28.09 32.53
C ARG A 358 24.89 27.70 34.00
N ALA A 359 25.91 26.99 34.50
CA ALA A 359 26.59 27.12 35.81
C ALA A 359 26.15 26.22 36.97
N GLY A 360 27.16 25.60 37.63
CA GLY A 360 27.05 25.17 39.02
C GLY A 360 27.72 23.85 39.38
N SER A 361 29.04 23.73 39.22
CA SER A 361 29.81 22.61 39.78
C SER A 361 30.24 22.87 41.22
N ARG A 362 29.65 22.07 42.15
CA ARG A 362 30.22 21.48 43.39
C ARG A 362 30.60 22.40 44.59
N PRO A 363 30.90 21.86 45.80
CA PRO A 363 30.56 20.57 46.43
C PRO A 363 30.02 20.69 47.89
N ARG A 364 29.79 19.51 48.50
CA ARG A 364 29.54 19.24 49.92
C ARG A 364 30.46 19.98 50.91
N GLY A 365 29.88 20.49 52.00
CA GLY A 365 30.53 20.83 53.27
C GLY A 365 29.47 20.78 54.38
N GLY A 366 29.71 20.02 55.44
CA GLY A 366 28.67 19.58 56.37
C GLY A 366 28.41 20.46 57.58
N ARG A 367 27.29 20.19 58.24
CA ARG A 367 27.14 19.84 59.65
C ARG A 367 25.72 19.33 59.87
#